data_AF-A0A2G9LTX2-F1
#
_entry.id   AF-A0A2G9LTX2-F1
#
_cell.length_a   1.000
_cell.length_b   1.000
_cell.length_c   1.000
_cell.angle_alpha   90.00
_cell.angle_beta   90.00
_cell.angle_gamma   90.00
#
_symmetry.space_group_name_H-M   'P 1'
#
loop_
_entity.id
_entity.type
_entity.pdbx_description
1 polymer ?
#
loop_
_entity_poly.entity_id
_entity_poly.type
_entity_poly.pdbx_seq_one_letter_code
_entity_poly.pdbx_strand_id
1 'polypeptide(L)'
;MPQWFFRITAYAEELLKDIDTLAWPERVKAMQRNWIGRSEGTRVDFTIKETGETIPVFTTRPDTLWGVMFMVFAPEHPKVMELVKGTAYEKPVREFVTQAVKDRFTRLAEDKEKEGLFIGKHAVNPVNGDVVPIYIANFVLMEYGTGFIMAVPTHDQRDFEFATKFNIPKKIVIQPDEGTMLKSGTMHHAFVDDGKLVDSGPFDGEGNRDAIPKINEWLKEQGKGEAVVQFKLRDWLISRQRYWGTPIPIIHCEACGTVPVPEKDLPVRLPEDVQFTGEGNPLESSASFTKADCPACGKPARRETDTMDTFVDSSWYFLRYCDPKNKELPFGKEASQWMPVSQYIGGIEHAVMHLLYARFFTKA
;
A
#
# COMPACT_ATOMS: atom_id res chain seq x y z
N MET A 1 -0.32 -17.00 -6.80
CA MET A 1 -1.24 -17.79 -5.95
C MET A 1 -1.73 -16.89 -4.82
N PRO A 2 -2.94 -17.11 -4.28
CA PRO A 2 -3.36 -16.43 -3.05
C PRO A 2 -2.34 -16.67 -1.93
N GLN A 3 -2.17 -15.71 -1.03
CA GLN A 3 -1.17 -15.71 0.04
C GLN A 3 -1.83 -15.28 1.36
N TRP A 4 -1.23 -15.65 2.48
CA TRP A 4 -1.72 -15.33 3.82
C TRP A 4 -1.07 -14.06 4.35
N PHE A 5 -1.88 -13.19 4.96
CA PHE A 5 -1.45 -11.90 5.48
C PHE A 5 -1.97 -11.69 6.91
N PHE A 6 -1.13 -11.13 7.78
CA PHE A 6 -1.60 -10.50 9.00
C PHE A 6 -2.00 -9.04 8.74
N ARG A 7 -3.16 -8.65 9.25
CA ARG A 7 -3.68 -7.27 9.13
C ARG A 7 -3.00 -6.30 10.09
N ILE A 8 -1.67 -6.19 10.03
CA ILE A 8 -0.88 -5.27 10.86
C ILE A 8 -1.28 -3.81 10.63
N THR A 9 -1.84 -3.48 9.46
CA THR A 9 -2.36 -2.13 9.17
C THR A 9 -3.49 -1.70 10.11
N ALA A 10 -4.23 -2.64 10.70
CA ALA A 10 -5.23 -2.33 11.72
C ALA A 10 -4.61 -1.69 12.98
N TYR A 11 -3.31 -1.89 13.21
CA TYR A 11 -2.56 -1.32 14.34
C TYR A 11 -1.65 -0.16 13.91
N ALA A 12 -1.72 0.33 12.66
CA ALA A 12 -0.76 1.31 12.13
C ALA A 12 -0.70 2.61 12.94
N GLU A 13 -1.85 3.17 13.31
CA GLU A 13 -1.94 4.39 14.12
C GLU A 13 -1.36 4.18 15.52
N GLU A 14 -1.72 3.06 16.18
CA GLU A 14 -1.24 2.73 17.51
C GLU A 14 0.28 2.45 17.52
N LEU A 15 0.78 1.73 16.52
CA LEU A 15 2.19 1.47 16.32
C LEU A 15 2.96 2.76 16.02
N LEU A 16 2.35 3.73 15.34
CA LEU A 16 3.00 5.01 15.09
C LEU A 16 3.04 5.86 16.36
N LYS A 17 1.90 6.04 17.03
CA LYS A 17 1.77 6.86 18.23
C LYS A 17 2.70 6.39 19.36
N ASP A 18 2.73 5.09 19.61
CA ASP A 18 3.49 4.55 20.74
C ASP A 18 5.00 4.48 20.48
N ILE A 19 5.49 4.77 19.26
CA ILE A 19 6.94 4.81 19.02
C ILE A 19 7.60 5.94 19.84
N ASP A 20 6.86 7.01 20.11
CA ASP A 20 7.36 8.19 20.80
C ASP A 20 7.59 7.91 22.29
N THR A 21 6.83 6.98 22.87
CA THR A 21 6.93 6.60 24.29
C THR A 21 8.09 5.65 24.59
N LEU A 22 8.73 5.07 23.57
CA LEU A 22 9.80 4.09 23.75
C LEU A 22 11.14 4.76 24.07
N ALA A 23 11.90 4.23 25.03
CA ALA A 23 13.28 4.65 25.30
C ALA A 23 14.27 4.03 24.27
N TRP A 24 13.98 4.19 22.97
CA TRP A 24 14.76 3.64 21.86
C TRP A 24 15.63 4.70 21.17
N PRO A 25 16.71 4.31 20.48
CA PRO A 25 17.50 5.23 19.67
C PRO A 25 16.64 5.93 18.61
N GLU A 26 16.80 7.25 18.46
CA GLU A 26 15.98 8.06 17.54
C GLU A 26 16.06 7.56 16.09
N ARG A 27 17.22 7.02 15.68
CA ARG A 27 17.40 6.40 14.37
C ARG A 27 16.41 5.26 14.12
N VAL A 28 16.17 4.39 15.11
CA VAL A 28 15.20 3.28 14.99
C VAL A 28 13.77 3.82 14.91
N LYS A 29 13.44 4.80 15.76
CA LYS A 29 12.12 5.44 15.76
C LYS A 29 11.83 6.09 14.41
N ALA A 30 12.76 6.90 13.89
CA ALA A 30 12.65 7.54 12.59
C ALA A 30 12.46 6.51 11.45
N MET A 31 13.20 5.40 11.46
CA MET A 31 13.01 4.31 10.49
C MET A 31 11.60 3.72 10.56
N GLN A 32 11.05 3.46 11.76
CA GLN A 32 9.67 2.97 11.88
C GLN A 32 8.63 4.00 11.49
N ARG A 33 8.77 5.29 11.87
CA ARG A 33 7.86 6.36 11.42
C ARG A 33 7.81 6.44 9.90
N ASN A 34 8.96 6.40 9.24
CA ASN A 34 9.07 6.42 7.77
C ASN A 34 8.55 5.14 7.12
N TRP A 35 8.68 3.99 7.78
CA TRP A 35 8.16 2.71 7.29
C TRP A 35 6.65 2.63 7.39
N ILE A 36 6.09 3.03 8.54
CA ILE A 36 4.64 3.12 8.76
C ILE A 36 4.04 4.16 7.81
N GLY A 37 4.70 5.32 7.69
CA GLY A 37 4.45 6.34 6.68
C GLY A 37 3.00 6.81 6.67
N ARG A 38 2.55 7.43 7.76
CA ARG A 38 1.22 8.03 7.85
C ARG A 38 1.15 9.29 7.00
N SER A 39 0.08 9.45 6.24
CA SER A 39 -0.21 10.63 5.45
C SER A 39 -1.67 10.99 5.62
N GLU A 40 -1.93 12.21 6.10
CA GLU A 40 -3.26 12.80 6.06
C GLU A 40 -3.46 13.41 4.69
N GLY A 41 -4.59 13.08 4.07
CA GLY A 41 -4.92 13.60 2.77
C GLY A 41 -6.39 13.46 2.50
N THR A 42 -6.72 13.39 1.22
CA THR A 42 -8.09 13.51 0.73
C THR A 42 -8.33 12.44 -0.31
N ARG A 43 -9.40 11.67 -0.12
CA ARG A 43 -9.95 10.84 -1.18
C ARG A 43 -10.84 11.72 -2.03
N VAL A 44 -10.61 11.73 -3.34
CA VAL A 44 -11.39 12.51 -4.31
C VAL A 44 -11.85 11.58 -5.42
N ASP A 45 -13.13 11.68 -5.78
CA ASP A 45 -13.79 10.72 -6.66
C ASP A 45 -13.81 11.26 -8.11
N PHE A 46 -12.96 10.72 -8.98
CA PHE A 46 -12.86 11.10 -10.39
C PHE A 46 -13.69 10.16 -11.26
N THR A 47 -14.45 10.71 -12.22
CA THR A 47 -15.28 9.89 -13.12
C THR A 47 -14.61 9.70 -14.46
N ILE A 48 -14.46 8.45 -14.91
CA ILE A 48 -14.02 8.14 -16.27
C ILE A 48 -15.14 8.50 -17.24
N LYS A 49 -14.87 9.46 -18.12
CA LYS A 49 -15.86 10.04 -19.02
C LYS A 49 -16.50 9.00 -19.93
N GLU A 50 -15.71 8.06 -20.46
CA GLU A 50 -16.19 7.09 -21.44
C GLU A 50 -17.05 5.97 -20.83
N THR A 51 -16.90 5.68 -19.54
CA THR A 51 -17.61 4.56 -18.89
C THR A 51 -18.61 5.03 -17.84
N GLY A 52 -18.51 6.26 -17.36
CA GLY A 52 -19.24 6.75 -16.19
C GLY A 52 -18.75 6.14 -14.86
N GLU A 53 -17.71 5.31 -14.88
CA GLU A 53 -17.16 4.68 -13.69
C GLU A 53 -16.40 5.71 -12.85
N THR A 54 -16.69 5.75 -11.55
CA THR A 54 -16.00 6.60 -10.59
C THR A 54 -14.87 5.84 -9.91
N ILE A 55 -13.66 6.43 -9.91
CA ILE A 55 -12.46 5.87 -9.30
C ILE A 55 -11.93 6.85 -8.25
N PRO A 56 -11.77 6.41 -6.99
CA PRO A 56 -11.19 7.26 -5.95
C PRO A 56 -9.70 7.48 -6.20
N VAL A 57 -9.22 8.67 -5.87
CA VAL A 57 -7.82 9.09 -5.92
C VAL A 57 -7.44 9.67 -4.56
N PHE A 58 -6.22 9.37 -4.10
CA PHE A 58 -5.68 9.95 -2.87
C PHE A 58 -4.70 11.09 -3.19
N THR A 59 -4.85 12.22 -2.50
CA THR A 59 -3.90 13.34 -2.56
C THR A 59 -3.67 13.95 -1.19
N THR A 60 -2.42 14.33 -0.88
CA THR A 60 -2.07 15.18 0.27
C THR A 60 -2.15 16.67 -0.07
N ARG A 61 -2.47 17.00 -1.33
CA ARG A 61 -2.59 18.36 -1.87
C ARG A 61 -3.96 18.60 -2.49
N PRO A 62 -5.07 18.51 -1.74
CA PRO A 62 -6.40 18.83 -2.28
C PRO A 62 -6.51 20.31 -2.69
N ASP A 63 -5.65 21.17 -2.15
CA ASP A 63 -5.48 22.58 -2.50
C ASP A 63 -5.14 22.80 -3.99
N THR A 64 -4.64 21.77 -4.68
CA THR A 64 -4.24 21.88 -6.09
C THR A 64 -5.23 21.23 -7.07
N LEU A 65 -6.41 20.79 -6.61
CA LEU A 65 -7.38 20.04 -7.42
C LEU A 65 -7.82 20.75 -8.71
N TRP A 66 -7.93 22.09 -8.70
CA TRP A 66 -8.30 22.86 -9.89
C TRP A 66 -7.20 22.92 -10.95
N GLY A 67 -5.97 22.52 -10.60
CA GLY A 67 -4.80 22.50 -11.48
C GLY A 67 -4.51 21.14 -12.10
N VAL A 68 -5.38 20.15 -11.90
CA VAL A 68 -5.21 18.81 -12.49
C VAL A 68 -5.30 18.91 -14.00
N MET A 69 -4.24 18.47 -14.69
CA MET A 69 -4.14 18.54 -16.15
C MET A 69 -4.17 17.18 -16.84
N PHE A 70 -3.91 16.11 -16.10
CA PHE A 70 -4.01 14.71 -16.53
C PHE A 70 -4.09 13.79 -15.31
N MET A 71 -4.52 12.56 -15.55
CA MET A 71 -4.51 11.50 -14.53
C MET A 71 -3.56 10.40 -14.95
N VAL A 72 -3.04 9.64 -13.98
CA VAL A 72 -2.07 8.58 -14.27
C VAL A 72 -2.38 7.31 -13.49
N PHE A 73 -2.53 6.20 -14.19
CA PHE A 73 -2.57 4.87 -13.60
C PHE A 73 -1.16 4.30 -13.40
N ALA A 74 -0.99 3.53 -12.32
CA ALA A 74 0.06 2.55 -12.22
C ALA A 74 -0.07 1.51 -13.36
N PRO A 75 1.03 1.04 -13.96
CA PRO A 75 0.96 0.11 -15.08
C PRO A 75 0.20 -1.19 -14.74
N GLU A 76 0.37 -1.71 -13.53
CA GLU A 76 -0.28 -2.93 -13.06
C GLU A 76 -1.73 -2.75 -12.62
N HIS A 77 -2.28 -1.53 -12.70
CA HIS A 77 -3.62 -1.29 -12.19
C HIS A 77 -4.66 -2.10 -12.98
N PRO A 78 -5.50 -2.94 -12.34
CA PRO A 78 -6.39 -3.88 -13.05
C PRO A 78 -7.31 -3.22 -14.08
N LYS A 79 -7.77 -1.99 -13.77
CA LYS A 79 -8.62 -1.20 -14.67
C LYS A 79 -7.95 -0.81 -15.99
N VAL A 80 -6.62 -0.71 -16.04
CA VAL A 80 -5.91 -0.31 -17.27
C VAL A 80 -6.26 -1.25 -18.41
N MET A 81 -6.12 -2.56 -18.21
CA MET A 81 -6.41 -3.55 -19.24
C MET A 81 -7.91 -3.68 -19.55
N GLU A 82 -8.77 -3.43 -18.57
CA GLU A 82 -10.23 -3.38 -18.78
C GLU A 82 -10.62 -2.21 -19.70
N LEU A 83 -10.10 -1.01 -19.43
CA LEU A 83 -10.43 0.22 -20.14
C LEU A 83 -9.97 0.24 -21.59
N VAL A 84 -8.83 -0.39 -21.88
CA VAL A 84 -8.25 -0.39 -23.24
C VAL A 84 -8.72 -1.55 -24.10
N LYS A 85 -9.44 -2.53 -23.53
CA LYS A 85 -9.86 -3.75 -24.22
C LYS A 85 -10.67 -3.42 -25.48
N GLY A 86 -10.29 -4.03 -26.61
CA GLY A 86 -10.89 -3.83 -27.93
C GLY A 86 -10.58 -2.49 -28.58
N THR A 87 -9.70 -1.66 -28.00
CA THR A 87 -9.31 -0.36 -28.56
C THR A 87 -7.96 -0.41 -29.26
N ALA A 88 -7.64 0.61 -30.05
CA ALA A 88 -6.31 0.76 -30.67
C ALA A 88 -5.17 0.88 -29.64
N TYR A 89 -5.48 1.21 -28.37
CA TYR A 89 -4.52 1.36 -27.29
C TYR A 89 -4.17 0.03 -26.60
N GLU A 90 -4.93 -1.05 -26.82
CA GLU A 90 -4.77 -2.30 -26.08
C GLU A 90 -3.37 -2.91 -26.20
N LYS A 91 -2.86 -3.01 -27.44
CA LYS A 91 -1.57 -3.63 -27.72
C LYS A 91 -0.40 -2.79 -27.16
N PRO A 92 -0.27 -1.48 -27.46
CA PRO A 92 0.78 -0.64 -26.88
C PRO A 92 0.77 -0.63 -25.36
N VAL A 93 -0.42 -0.56 -24.74
CA VAL A 93 -0.56 -0.57 -23.28
C VAL A 93 -0.11 -1.90 -22.69
N ARG A 94 -0.51 -3.03 -23.28
CA ARG A 94 -0.07 -4.35 -22.82
C ARG A 94 1.44 -4.52 -22.87
N GLU A 95 2.07 -4.04 -23.94
CA GLU A 95 3.53 -4.04 -24.11
C GLU A 95 4.21 -3.19 -23.03
N PHE A 96 3.70 -1.97 -22.80
CA PHE A 96 4.19 -1.08 -21.75
C PHE A 96 4.08 -1.71 -20.35
N VAL A 97 2.92 -2.28 -20.02
CA VAL A 97 2.68 -2.95 -18.73
C VAL A 97 3.65 -4.13 -18.54
N THR A 98 3.85 -4.93 -19.59
CA THR A 98 4.79 -6.07 -19.53
C THR A 98 6.22 -5.62 -19.23
N GLN A 99 6.67 -4.53 -19.86
CA GLN A 99 8.00 -3.98 -19.61
C GLN A 99 8.10 -3.35 -18.22
N ALA A 100 7.09 -2.58 -17.81
CA ALA A 100 7.06 -1.93 -16.51
C ALA A 100 7.08 -2.93 -15.34
N VAL A 101 6.43 -4.09 -15.50
CA VAL A 101 6.44 -5.17 -14.50
C VAL A 101 7.81 -5.84 -14.38
N LYS A 102 8.52 -6.04 -15.50
CA LYS A 102 9.90 -6.57 -15.49
C LYS A 102 10.85 -5.63 -14.76
N ASP A 103 10.65 -4.33 -14.93
CA ASP A 103 11.49 -3.29 -14.35
C ASP A 103 10.98 -2.80 -12.98
N ARG A 104 10.06 -3.52 -12.31
CA ARG A 104 9.37 -3.03 -11.11
C ARG A 104 10.33 -2.50 -10.02
N PHE A 105 11.49 -3.12 -9.84
CA PHE A 105 12.46 -2.73 -8.81
C PHE A 105 13.37 -1.56 -9.23
N THR A 106 13.58 -1.34 -10.52
CA THR A 106 14.49 -0.30 -11.04
C THR A 106 13.76 0.91 -11.61
N ARG A 107 12.44 0.80 -11.86
CA ARG A 107 11.68 1.85 -12.55
C ARG A 107 11.45 3.13 -11.76
N LEU A 108 11.71 3.11 -10.46
CA LEU A 108 11.56 4.25 -9.56
C LEU A 108 12.85 5.01 -9.31
N ALA A 109 13.97 4.59 -9.92
CA ALA A 109 15.23 5.29 -9.76
C ALA A 109 15.08 6.73 -10.28
N GLU A 110 15.55 7.71 -9.51
CA GLU A 110 15.37 9.14 -9.81
C GLU A 110 15.99 9.55 -11.16
N ASP A 111 17.03 8.83 -11.59
CA ASP A 111 17.73 9.00 -12.86
C ASP A 111 17.03 8.30 -14.03
N LYS A 112 15.99 7.48 -13.79
CA LYS A 112 15.27 6.82 -14.87
C LYS A 112 14.34 7.79 -15.57
N GLU A 113 14.39 7.76 -16.89
CA GLU A 113 13.52 8.58 -17.73
C GLU A 113 12.04 8.26 -17.46
N LYS A 114 11.22 9.31 -17.34
CA LYS A 114 9.78 9.17 -17.17
C LYS A 114 9.13 8.75 -18.48
N GLU A 115 8.52 7.59 -18.48
CA GLU A 115 7.84 7.04 -19.64
C GLU A 115 6.37 6.87 -19.33
N GLY A 116 5.54 7.03 -20.37
CA GLY A 116 4.12 6.85 -20.24
C GLY A 116 3.41 6.87 -21.59
N LEU A 117 2.14 6.49 -21.56
CA LEU A 117 1.31 6.35 -22.74
C LEU A 117 -0.11 6.82 -22.43
N PHE A 118 -0.68 7.61 -23.35
CA PHE A 118 -2.10 7.94 -23.32
C PHE A 118 -2.91 6.68 -23.63
N ILE A 119 -3.95 6.39 -22.84
CA ILE A 119 -4.72 5.14 -22.97
C ILE A 119 -6.04 5.31 -23.73
N GLY A 120 -6.29 6.48 -24.32
CA GLY A 120 -7.54 6.72 -25.05
C GLY A 120 -8.75 7.02 -24.18
N LYS A 121 -8.53 7.40 -22.91
CA LYS A 121 -9.59 7.67 -21.92
C LYS A 121 -9.39 9.00 -21.23
N HIS A 122 -10.47 9.55 -20.69
CA HIS A 122 -10.44 10.82 -19.99
C HIS A 122 -11.12 10.70 -18.62
N ALA A 123 -10.66 11.51 -17.67
CA ALA A 123 -11.30 11.70 -16.38
C ALA A 123 -11.99 13.07 -16.35
N VAL A 124 -13.12 13.14 -15.66
CA VAL A 124 -13.81 14.39 -15.32
C VAL A 124 -13.36 14.80 -13.93
N ASN A 125 -12.78 15.98 -13.81
CA ASN A 125 -12.38 16.55 -12.54
C ASN A 125 -13.63 16.98 -11.75
N PRO A 126 -13.87 16.45 -10.54
CA PRO A 126 -15.11 16.69 -9.81
C PRO A 126 -15.26 18.15 -9.34
N VAL A 127 -14.18 18.92 -9.22
CA VAL A 127 -14.24 20.27 -8.64
C VAL A 127 -14.61 21.35 -9.65
N ASN A 128 -14.30 21.13 -10.95
CA ASN A 128 -14.50 22.13 -12.00
C ASN A 128 -15.13 21.57 -13.30
N GLY A 129 -15.28 20.25 -13.42
CA GLY A 129 -15.85 19.60 -14.61
C GLY A 129 -14.88 19.46 -15.79
N ASP A 130 -13.61 19.85 -15.63
CA ASP A 130 -12.60 19.74 -16.69
C ASP A 130 -12.41 18.28 -17.10
N VAL A 131 -12.28 18.06 -18.41
CA VAL A 131 -12.01 16.75 -18.98
C VAL A 131 -10.53 16.64 -19.27
N VAL A 132 -9.84 15.76 -18.56
CA VAL A 132 -8.38 15.60 -18.64
C VAL A 132 -8.00 14.20 -19.15
N PRO A 133 -6.92 14.07 -19.94
CA PRO A 133 -6.48 12.77 -20.46
C PRO A 133 -5.97 11.85 -19.35
N ILE A 134 -6.17 10.55 -19.53
CA ILE A 134 -5.63 9.50 -18.65
C ILE A 134 -4.42 8.84 -19.32
N TYR A 135 -3.33 8.74 -18.57
CA TYR A 135 -2.09 8.06 -18.95
C TYR A 135 -1.83 6.83 -18.08
N ILE A 136 -0.95 5.97 -18.55
CA ILE A 136 -0.16 5.05 -17.71
C ILE A 136 1.28 5.58 -17.67
N ALA A 137 1.97 5.45 -16.52
CA ALA A 137 3.37 5.85 -16.43
C ALA A 137 4.18 4.98 -15.48
N ASN A 138 5.49 4.92 -15.70
CA ASN A 138 6.42 4.05 -14.95
C ASN A 138 6.67 4.50 -13.50
N PHE A 139 6.42 5.77 -13.18
CA PHE A 139 6.68 6.37 -11.86
C PHE A 139 5.51 6.26 -10.87
N VAL A 140 4.34 5.78 -11.32
CA VAL A 140 3.17 5.57 -10.45
C VAL A 140 3.19 4.14 -9.91
N LEU A 141 3.03 4.01 -8.60
CA LEU A 141 2.99 2.73 -7.91
C LEU A 141 1.57 2.35 -7.59
N MET A 142 1.23 1.09 -7.84
CA MET A 142 -0.08 0.52 -7.49
C MET A 142 -0.36 0.68 -5.99
N GLU A 143 0.70 0.78 -5.21
CA GLU A 143 0.61 0.73 -3.75
C GLU A 143 0.67 2.10 -3.10
N TYR A 144 0.70 3.16 -3.91
CA TYR A 144 0.48 4.52 -3.43
C TYR A 144 -0.97 4.92 -3.70
N GLY A 145 -1.72 5.18 -2.62
CA GLY A 145 -3.15 5.49 -2.71
C GLY A 145 -3.94 4.35 -3.36
N THR A 146 -4.61 4.65 -4.47
CA THR A 146 -5.43 3.70 -5.23
C THR A 146 -4.72 3.14 -6.46
N GLY A 147 -3.43 3.46 -6.66
CA GLY A 147 -2.73 3.17 -7.92
C GLY A 147 -3.23 4.02 -9.10
N PHE A 148 -4.03 5.05 -8.83
CA PHE A 148 -4.50 6.06 -9.75
C PHE A 148 -4.30 7.43 -9.10
N ILE A 149 -3.52 8.30 -9.75
CA ILE A 149 -3.16 9.62 -9.19
C ILE A 149 -3.65 10.75 -10.09
N MET A 150 -3.92 11.89 -9.47
CA MET A 150 -4.10 13.16 -10.16
C MET A 150 -2.74 13.81 -10.36
N ALA A 151 -2.52 14.44 -11.53
CA ALA A 151 -1.28 15.10 -11.84
C ALA A 151 -1.48 16.62 -11.97
N VAL A 152 -0.71 17.38 -11.18
CA VAL A 152 -0.76 18.86 -11.15
C VAL A 152 0.62 19.42 -11.48
N PRO A 153 0.92 19.62 -12.79
CA PRO A 153 2.28 19.92 -13.26
C PRO A 153 2.93 21.13 -12.61
N THR A 154 2.15 22.15 -12.29
CA THR A 154 2.66 23.41 -11.73
C THR A 154 3.06 23.29 -10.27
N HIS A 155 2.65 22.23 -9.56
CA HIS A 155 2.80 22.06 -8.11
C HIS A 155 3.34 20.69 -7.66
N ASP A 156 3.68 19.81 -8.60
CA ASP A 156 4.47 18.59 -8.35
C ASP A 156 5.56 18.48 -9.43
N GLN A 157 6.82 18.40 -8.99
CA GLN A 157 7.98 18.37 -9.90
C GLN A 157 7.93 17.16 -10.84
N ARG A 158 7.38 16.04 -10.39
CA ARG A 158 7.34 14.84 -11.21
C ARG A 158 6.35 14.99 -12.36
N ASP A 159 5.21 15.56 -12.04
CA ASP A 159 4.16 15.89 -13.00
C ASP A 159 4.63 16.98 -13.97
N PHE A 160 5.41 17.95 -13.49
CA PHE A 160 6.01 19.00 -14.32
C PHE A 160 6.88 18.42 -15.45
N GLU A 161 7.79 17.51 -15.09
CA GLU A 161 8.70 16.88 -16.05
C GLU A 161 7.95 16.01 -17.06
N PHE A 162 6.96 15.23 -16.58
CA PHE A 162 6.11 14.44 -17.47
C PHE A 162 5.31 15.34 -18.41
N ALA A 163 4.62 16.36 -17.89
CA ALA A 163 3.85 17.30 -18.70
C ALA A 163 4.72 18.04 -19.71
N THR A 164 5.97 18.35 -19.36
CA THR A 164 6.93 18.97 -20.29
C THR A 164 7.34 18.02 -21.39
N LYS A 165 7.67 16.76 -21.07
CA LYS A 165 8.02 15.74 -22.08
C LYS A 165 6.86 15.45 -23.04
N PHE A 166 5.63 15.41 -22.53
CA PHE A 166 4.45 15.06 -23.31
C PHE A 166 3.67 16.29 -23.83
N ASN A 167 4.22 17.51 -23.72
CA ASN A 167 3.57 18.77 -24.12
C ASN A 167 2.15 18.94 -23.56
N ILE A 168 1.92 18.49 -22.33
CA ILE A 168 0.66 18.66 -21.61
C ILE A 168 0.59 20.10 -21.07
N PRO A 169 -0.55 20.80 -21.22
CA PRO A 169 -0.71 22.14 -20.67
C PRO A 169 -0.50 22.17 -19.15
N LYS A 170 -0.12 23.34 -18.65
CA LYS A 170 0.16 23.56 -17.23
C LYS A 170 -0.73 24.70 -16.74
N LYS A 171 -1.49 24.45 -15.67
CA LYS A 171 -2.39 25.44 -15.05
C LYS A 171 -1.89 25.78 -13.66
N ILE A 172 -1.62 27.05 -13.42
CA ILE A 172 -1.17 27.52 -12.11
C ILE A 172 -2.41 27.70 -11.24
N VAL A 173 -2.40 27.11 -10.06
CA VAL A 173 -3.46 27.28 -9.06
C VAL A 173 -2.96 27.77 -7.71
N ILE A 174 -1.64 27.92 -7.56
CA ILE A 174 -1.00 28.56 -6.41
C ILE A 174 0.01 29.56 -6.93
N GLN A 175 -0.07 30.79 -6.42
CA GLN A 175 0.91 31.84 -6.66
C GLN A 175 1.70 32.12 -5.37
N PRO A 176 3.00 32.40 -5.45
CA PRO A 176 3.79 32.77 -4.28
C PRO A 176 3.24 34.07 -3.66
N ASP A 177 3.28 34.16 -2.33
CA ASP A 177 2.87 35.36 -1.59
C ASP A 177 3.76 36.57 -1.89
N GLU A 178 5.05 36.32 -2.11
CA GLU A 178 6.06 37.33 -2.37
C GLU A 178 6.91 36.96 -3.59
N GLY A 179 7.38 37.97 -4.32
CA GLY A 179 8.25 37.80 -5.48
C GLY A 179 7.53 37.80 -6.84
N THR A 180 8.13 37.15 -7.83
CA THR A 180 7.64 37.19 -9.21
C THR A 180 6.49 36.20 -9.40
N MET A 181 5.34 36.71 -9.86
CA MET A 181 4.20 35.88 -10.23
C MET A 181 4.58 34.83 -11.28
N LEU A 182 4.19 33.58 -11.00
CA LEU A 182 4.42 32.46 -11.89
C LEU A 182 3.63 32.65 -13.19
N LYS A 183 4.24 32.25 -14.31
CA LYS A 183 3.61 32.19 -15.63
C LYS A 183 3.90 30.82 -16.24
N SER A 184 2.85 30.10 -16.62
CA SER A 184 2.97 28.69 -17.07
C SER A 184 3.95 28.50 -18.23
N GLY A 185 4.05 29.47 -19.14
CA GLY A 185 4.96 29.44 -20.29
C GLY A 185 6.44 29.68 -19.97
N THR A 186 6.78 30.16 -18.77
CA THR A 186 8.17 30.48 -18.37
C THR A 186 8.64 29.69 -17.15
N MET A 187 7.84 28.75 -16.65
CA MET A 187 8.25 27.88 -15.56
C MET A 187 9.32 26.90 -16.04
N HIS A 188 10.35 26.69 -15.23
CA HIS A 188 11.40 25.69 -15.46
C HIS A 188 11.28 24.49 -14.52
N HIS A 189 10.53 24.65 -13.43
CA HIS A 189 10.26 23.64 -12.40
C HIS A 189 8.88 23.90 -11.77
N ALA A 190 8.34 22.93 -11.05
CA ALA A 190 7.10 23.10 -10.29
C ALA A 190 7.32 24.01 -9.08
N PHE A 191 6.31 24.81 -8.76
CA PHE A 191 6.23 25.56 -7.51
C PHE A 191 5.57 24.71 -6.42
N VAL A 192 6.38 24.18 -5.51
CA VAL A 192 5.95 23.22 -4.48
C VAL A 192 5.70 23.85 -3.11
N ASP A 193 6.06 25.12 -2.97
CA ASP A 193 5.97 25.89 -1.72
C ASP A 193 4.54 26.41 -1.46
N ASP A 194 4.40 27.13 -0.35
CA ASP A 194 3.15 27.71 0.10
C ASP A 194 2.88 29.05 -0.59
N GLY A 195 1.60 29.39 -0.74
CA GLY A 195 1.16 30.61 -1.40
C GLY A 195 -0.36 30.75 -1.45
N LYS A 196 -0.85 31.62 -2.32
CA LYS A 196 -2.29 31.87 -2.47
C LYS A 196 -2.91 31.10 -3.61
N LEU A 197 -4.10 30.57 -3.34
CA LEU A 197 -4.92 29.92 -4.35
C LEU A 197 -5.39 30.94 -5.41
N VAL A 198 -5.29 30.54 -6.67
CA VAL A 198 -5.82 31.24 -7.84
C VAL A 198 -6.47 30.22 -8.78
N ASP A 199 -7.42 30.65 -9.61
CA ASP A 199 -8.15 29.78 -10.55
C ASP A 199 -8.73 28.50 -9.89
N SER A 200 -9.09 28.63 -8.60
CA SER A 200 -9.49 27.58 -7.66
C SER A 200 -10.93 27.77 -7.15
N GLY A 201 -11.73 28.54 -7.88
CA GLY A 201 -13.16 28.71 -7.61
C GLY A 201 -13.42 29.44 -6.29
N PRO A 202 -14.19 28.86 -5.34
CA PRO A 202 -14.57 29.55 -4.11
C PRO A 202 -13.41 29.78 -3.13
N PHE A 203 -12.23 29.20 -3.39
CA PHE A 203 -11.06 29.29 -2.52
C PHE A 203 -10.01 30.32 -2.98
N ASP A 204 -10.29 31.05 -4.07
CA ASP A 204 -9.36 32.06 -4.59
C ASP A 204 -8.99 33.11 -3.53
N GLY A 205 -7.69 33.41 -3.44
CA GLY A 205 -7.12 34.37 -2.50
C GLY A 205 -6.76 33.80 -1.12
N GLU A 206 -7.21 32.60 -0.78
CA GLU A 206 -6.83 31.93 0.47
C GLU A 206 -5.41 31.36 0.42
N GLY A 207 -4.77 31.26 1.60
CA GLY A 207 -3.51 30.51 1.74
C GLY A 207 -3.76 29.01 1.50
N ASN A 208 -2.95 28.38 0.64
CA ASN A 208 -3.18 27.03 0.17
C ASN A 208 -3.27 25.98 1.29
N ARG A 209 -2.47 26.13 2.37
CA ARG A 209 -2.51 25.22 3.53
C ARG A 209 -3.75 25.43 4.39
N ASP A 210 -4.14 26.68 4.62
CA ASP A 210 -5.32 27.04 5.39
C ASP A 210 -6.63 26.65 4.68
N ALA A 211 -6.58 26.56 3.35
CA ALA A 211 -7.71 26.12 2.53
C ALA A 211 -7.94 24.61 2.57
N ILE A 212 -6.94 23.77 2.88
CA ILE A 212 -7.07 22.30 2.85
C ILE A 212 -8.26 21.78 3.69
N PRO A 213 -8.42 22.18 4.97
CA PRO A 213 -9.57 21.73 5.78
C PRO A 213 -10.92 22.14 5.18
N LYS A 214 -11.01 23.37 4.63
CA LYS A 214 -12.24 23.89 4.02
C LYS A 214 -12.57 23.18 2.71
N ILE A 215 -11.55 22.88 1.90
CA ILE A 215 -11.71 22.10 0.67
C ILE A 215 -12.20 20.69 1.00
N ASN A 216 -11.68 20.07 2.06
CA ASN A 216 -12.13 18.74 2.50
C ASN A 216 -13.58 18.74 2.96
N GLU A 217 -13.98 19.75 3.73
CA GLU A 217 -15.38 19.93 4.15
C GLU A 217 -16.29 20.15 2.94
N TRP A 218 -15.90 21.05 2.03
CA TRP A 218 -16.64 21.30 0.80
C TRP A 218 -16.77 20.04 -0.07
N LEU A 219 -15.68 19.29 -0.30
CA LEU A 219 -15.72 18.04 -1.06
C LEU A 219 -16.70 17.03 -0.45
N LYS A 220 -16.73 16.94 0.88
CA LYS A 220 -17.64 16.06 1.61
C LYS A 220 -19.09 16.48 1.46
N GLU A 221 -19.40 17.77 1.60
CA GLU A 221 -20.74 18.32 1.40
C GLU A 221 -21.25 18.09 -0.03
N GLN A 222 -20.35 18.19 -1.01
CA GLN A 222 -20.68 17.95 -2.42
C GLN A 222 -20.74 16.45 -2.76
N GLY A 223 -20.41 15.54 -1.84
CA GLY A 223 -20.34 14.10 -2.12
C GLY A 223 -19.26 13.72 -3.13
N LYS A 224 -18.17 14.50 -3.21
CA LYS A 224 -17.09 14.38 -4.20
C LYS A 224 -15.77 13.87 -3.60
N GLY A 225 -15.72 13.72 -2.29
CA GLY A 225 -14.52 13.27 -1.59
C GLY A 225 -14.64 13.41 -0.08
N GLU A 226 -13.62 12.96 0.64
CA GLU A 226 -13.52 13.12 2.09
C GLU A 226 -12.07 13.07 2.56
N ALA A 227 -11.80 13.69 3.72
CA ALA A 227 -10.51 13.56 4.39
C ALA A 227 -10.28 12.12 4.83
N VAL A 228 -9.10 11.57 4.54
CA VAL A 228 -8.71 10.20 4.89
C VAL A 228 -7.27 10.16 5.38
N VAL A 229 -6.99 9.21 6.28
CA VAL A 229 -5.64 8.87 6.70
C VAL A 229 -5.19 7.65 5.91
N GLN A 230 -4.03 7.75 5.27
CA GLN A 230 -3.37 6.66 4.56
C GLN A 230 -2.06 6.27 5.26
N PHE A 231 -1.66 5.01 5.10
CA PHE A 231 -0.40 4.50 5.62
C PHE A 231 0.39 3.84 4.49
N LYS A 232 1.72 4.03 4.49
CA LYS A 232 2.64 3.29 3.64
C LYS A 232 2.75 1.82 4.07
N LEU A 233 2.52 1.55 5.36
CA LEU A 233 2.50 0.20 5.92
C LEU A 233 1.51 -0.69 5.16
N ARG A 234 1.92 -1.92 4.87
CA ARG A 234 1.05 -2.93 4.27
C ARG A 234 0.84 -4.08 5.23
N ASP A 235 -0.18 -4.86 4.94
CA ASP A 235 -0.40 -6.12 5.63
C ASP A 235 0.80 -7.06 5.42
N TRP A 236 1.15 -7.80 6.46
CA TRP A 236 2.35 -8.60 6.49
C TRP A 236 2.10 -9.95 5.84
N LEU A 237 2.69 -10.18 4.67
CA LEU A 237 2.68 -11.46 3.96
C LEU A 237 3.47 -12.52 4.75
N ILE A 238 2.77 -13.48 5.34
CA ILE A 238 3.35 -14.54 6.18
C ILE A 238 3.55 -15.87 5.47
N SER A 239 2.84 -16.16 4.37
CA SER A 239 2.98 -17.45 3.69
C SER A 239 4.31 -17.58 2.95
N ARG A 240 4.93 -18.77 3.03
CA ARG A 240 6.18 -19.12 2.35
C ARG A 240 6.03 -20.48 1.69
N GLN A 241 6.44 -20.58 0.43
CA GLN A 241 6.50 -21.84 -0.32
C GLN A 241 7.78 -22.61 0.04
N ARG A 242 7.95 -22.91 1.34
CA ARG A 242 9.13 -23.55 1.90
C ARG A 242 8.72 -24.64 2.87
N TYR A 243 9.50 -25.71 2.91
CA TYR A 243 9.29 -26.81 3.85
C TYR A 243 9.59 -26.42 5.31
N TRP A 244 10.74 -25.79 5.56
CA TRP A 244 11.20 -25.54 6.93
C TRP A 244 10.57 -24.28 7.53
N GLY A 245 9.35 -24.44 8.05
CA GLY A 245 8.60 -23.41 8.75
C GLY A 245 7.35 -23.97 9.40
N THR A 246 6.69 -23.17 10.24
CA THR A 246 5.46 -23.59 10.94
C THR A 246 4.32 -23.78 9.93
N PRO A 247 3.68 -24.97 9.83
CA PRO A 247 2.54 -25.16 8.95
C PRO A 247 1.38 -24.21 9.30
N ILE A 248 0.80 -23.58 8.28
CA ILE A 248 -0.38 -22.73 8.46
C ILE A 248 -1.59 -23.62 8.79
N PRO A 249 -2.29 -23.43 9.93
CA PRO A 249 -3.33 -24.35 10.42
C PRO A 249 -4.68 -24.13 9.70
N ILE A 250 -4.67 -24.30 8.38
CA ILE A 250 -5.81 -24.08 7.50
C ILE A 250 -6.07 -25.32 6.63
N ILE A 251 -7.35 -25.59 6.37
CA ILE A 251 -7.86 -26.63 5.47
C ILE A 251 -8.71 -25.97 4.38
N HIS A 252 -8.45 -26.34 3.14
CA HIS A 252 -9.19 -25.94 1.95
C HIS A 252 -10.22 -27.01 1.58
N CYS A 253 -11.50 -26.67 1.65
CA CYS A 253 -12.62 -27.55 1.31
C CYS A 253 -13.44 -26.94 0.17
N GLU A 254 -13.74 -27.72 -0.87
CA GLU A 254 -14.53 -27.24 -2.02
C GLU A 254 -15.94 -26.78 -1.65
N ALA A 255 -16.53 -27.35 -0.60
CA ALA A 255 -17.89 -27.01 -0.15
C ALA A 255 -17.93 -25.87 0.87
N CYS A 256 -16.91 -25.73 1.72
CA CYS A 256 -16.89 -24.77 2.84
C CYS A 256 -15.93 -23.61 2.64
N GLY A 257 -15.09 -23.65 1.61
CA GLY A 257 -13.99 -22.71 1.41
C GLY A 257 -12.83 -22.99 2.38
N THR A 258 -12.30 -21.93 2.95
CA THR A 258 -11.12 -21.97 3.83
C THR A 258 -11.55 -22.10 5.29
N VAL A 259 -11.13 -23.18 5.95
CA VAL A 259 -11.58 -23.57 7.30
C VAL A 259 -10.36 -23.74 8.22
N PRO A 260 -10.37 -23.19 9.45
CA PRO A 260 -9.28 -23.40 10.38
C PRO A 260 -9.23 -24.84 10.91
N VAL A 261 -8.03 -25.32 11.21
CA VAL A 261 -7.84 -26.55 11.98
C VAL A 261 -8.34 -26.33 13.41
N PRO A 262 -9.13 -27.25 14.00
CA PRO A 262 -9.58 -27.12 15.37
C PRO A 262 -8.41 -27.07 16.36
N GLU A 263 -8.53 -26.26 17.42
CA GLU A 263 -7.46 -26.05 18.41
C GLU A 263 -6.96 -27.35 19.04
N LYS A 264 -7.88 -28.29 19.34
CA LYS A 264 -7.57 -29.62 19.88
C LYS A 264 -6.73 -30.51 18.95
N ASP A 265 -6.71 -30.19 17.65
CA ASP A 265 -5.99 -30.94 16.62
C ASP A 265 -4.62 -30.31 16.32
N LEU A 266 -4.24 -29.26 17.07
CA LEU A 266 -2.91 -28.68 17.04
C LEU A 266 -1.91 -29.53 17.87
N PRO A 267 -0.62 -29.54 17.50
CA PRO A 267 -0.02 -28.86 16.35
C PRO A 267 -0.20 -29.63 15.04
N VAL A 268 -0.35 -28.89 13.93
CA VAL A 268 -0.14 -29.45 12.58
C VAL A 268 1.37 -29.68 12.41
N ARG A 269 1.79 -30.94 12.43
CA ARG A 269 3.22 -31.30 12.35
C ARG A 269 3.71 -31.29 10.90
N LEU A 270 4.95 -30.84 10.70
CA LEU A 270 5.63 -30.99 9.42
C LEU A 270 5.79 -32.48 9.08
N PRO A 271 5.49 -32.88 7.83
CA PRO A 271 5.67 -34.25 7.38
C PRO A 271 7.14 -34.57 7.09
N GLU A 272 7.54 -35.82 7.30
CA GLU A 272 8.88 -36.29 6.94
C GLU A 272 8.94 -36.86 5.52
N ASP A 273 7.79 -37.20 4.91
CA ASP A 273 7.65 -37.81 3.59
C ASP A 273 7.56 -36.77 2.45
N VAL A 274 8.56 -35.88 2.37
CA VAL A 274 8.65 -34.83 1.33
C VAL A 274 9.80 -35.06 0.36
N GLN A 275 9.68 -34.54 -0.86
CA GLN A 275 10.72 -34.54 -1.88
C GLN A 275 11.29 -33.13 -2.08
N PHE A 276 12.62 -33.02 -2.02
CA PHE A 276 13.34 -31.78 -2.27
C PHE A 276 13.89 -31.77 -3.71
N THR A 277 13.10 -31.23 -4.63
CA THR A 277 13.46 -31.13 -6.05
C THR A 277 14.26 -29.87 -6.38
N GLY A 278 14.27 -28.88 -5.48
CA GLY A 278 14.84 -27.54 -5.71
C GLY A 278 13.87 -26.54 -6.34
N GLU A 279 12.69 -26.99 -6.76
CA GLU A 279 11.63 -26.17 -7.36
C GLU A 279 10.27 -26.47 -6.72
N GLY A 280 9.38 -25.48 -6.69
CA GLY A 280 8.04 -25.63 -6.11
C GLY A 280 8.02 -25.68 -4.58
N ASN A 281 6.88 -26.06 -4.01
CA ASN A 281 6.71 -26.20 -2.56
C ASN A 281 6.81 -27.68 -2.14
N PRO A 282 7.84 -28.10 -1.37
CA PRO A 282 8.04 -29.51 -1.02
C PRO A 282 6.85 -30.16 -0.29
N LEU A 283 6.06 -29.38 0.46
CA LEU A 283 4.91 -29.91 1.19
C LEU A 283 3.80 -30.45 0.27
N GLU A 284 3.76 -30.00 -0.98
CA GLU A 284 2.81 -30.53 -1.99
C GLU A 284 3.12 -31.98 -2.38
N SER A 285 4.36 -32.44 -2.19
CA SER A 285 4.76 -33.81 -2.51
C SER A 285 4.33 -34.84 -1.45
N SER A 286 4.01 -34.40 -0.23
CA SER A 286 3.55 -35.29 0.84
C SER A 286 2.05 -35.57 0.71
N ALA A 287 1.72 -36.76 0.21
CA ALA A 287 0.34 -37.21 0.10
C ALA A 287 -0.31 -37.44 1.49
N SER A 288 0.50 -37.75 2.52
CA SER A 288 0.01 -37.98 3.88
C SER A 288 -0.33 -36.66 4.59
N PHE A 289 0.39 -35.58 4.29
CA PHE A 289 0.15 -34.25 4.85
C PHE A 289 -0.98 -33.52 4.14
N THR A 290 -0.96 -33.52 2.80
CA THR A 290 -1.89 -32.73 1.99
C THR A 290 -3.34 -33.17 2.18
N LYS A 291 -3.60 -34.47 2.38
CA LYS A 291 -4.95 -35.00 2.60
C LYS A 291 -5.46 -34.67 4.00
N ALA A 292 -6.68 -34.14 4.07
CA ALA A 292 -7.40 -33.92 5.31
C ALA A 292 -8.91 -34.10 5.08
N ASP A 293 -9.67 -34.29 6.15
CA ASP A 293 -11.12 -34.15 6.12
C ASP A 293 -11.50 -32.75 6.60
N CYS A 294 -12.52 -32.16 5.98
CA CYS A 294 -13.02 -30.84 6.38
C CYS A 294 -13.66 -30.93 7.78
N PRO A 295 -13.17 -30.18 8.78
CA PRO A 295 -13.73 -30.24 10.13
C PRO A 295 -15.16 -29.68 10.22
N ALA A 296 -15.60 -28.89 9.23
CA ALA A 296 -16.94 -28.33 9.17
C ALA A 296 -18.00 -29.27 8.56
N CYS A 297 -17.63 -30.12 7.59
CA CYS A 297 -18.60 -30.93 6.85
C CYS A 297 -18.20 -32.41 6.63
N GLY A 298 -17.01 -32.81 7.07
CA GLY A 298 -16.50 -34.19 6.97
C GLY A 298 -16.09 -34.65 5.57
N LYS A 299 -16.23 -33.80 4.54
CA LYS A 299 -15.83 -34.14 3.16
C LYS A 299 -14.30 -34.10 2.98
N PRO A 300 -13.75 -34.83 1.98
CA PRO A 300 -12.35 -34.71 1.60
C PRO A 300 -11.96 -33.25 1.34
N ALA A 301 -10.79 -32.88 1.85
CA ALA A 301 -10.24 -31.54 1.81
C ALA A 301 -8.70 -31.60 1.71
N ARG A 302 -8.07 -30.44 1.58
CA ARG A 302 -6.61 -30.33 1.48
C ARG A 302 -6.05 -29.38 2.52
N ARG A 303 -4.97 -29.74 3.21
CA ARG A 303 -4.25 -28.80 4.08
C ARG A 303 -3.60 -27.67 3.28
N GLU A 304 -3.44 -26.51 3.92
CA GLU A 304 -2.52 -25.48 3.43
C GLU A 304 -1.09 -26.06 3.40
N THR A 305 -0.40 -25.81 2.30
CA THR A 305 0.98 -26.29 2.08
C THR A 305 2.00 -25.18 2.26
N ASP A 306 1.59 -23.92 2.32
CA ASP A 306 2.47 -22.83 2.73
C ASP A 306 2.78 -22.89 4.23
N THR A 307 4.02 -22.51 4.59
CA THR A 307 4.46 -22.33 5.97
C THR A 307 4.50 -20.86 6.35
N MET A 308 4.52 -20.56 7.65
CA MET A 308 4.66 -19.20 8.16
C MET A 308 6.11 -18.70 8.02
N ASP A 309 6.23 -17.41 7.75
CA ASP A 309 7.48 -16.65 7.76
C ASP A 309 8.16 -16.70 9.13
N THR A 310 9.49 -16.80 9.14
CA THR A 310 10.26 -17.00 10.38
C THR A 310 10.15 -15.84 11.37
N PHE A 311 9.78 -14.65 10.89
CA PHE A 311 9.50 -13.52 11.77
C PHE A 311 8.25 -13.75 12.65
N VAL A 312 7.33 -14.64 12.27
CA VAL A 312 6.20 -15.00 13.13
C VAL A 312 6.71 -15.58 14.45
N ASP A 313 7.64 -16.51 14.38
CA ASP A 313 8.21 -17.17 15.56
C ASP A 313 9.01 -16.17 16.44
N SER A 314 9.79 -15.29 15.79
CA SER A 314 10.59 -14.28 16.50
C SER A 314 9.77 -13.11 17.05
N SER A 315 8.50 -12.95 16.68
CA SER A 315 7.68 -11.82 17.12
C SER A 315 7.16 -11.95 18.55
N TRP A 316 7.26 -13.14 19.17
CA TRP A 316 6.72 -13.37 20.52
C TRP A 316 7.60 -14.25 21.43
N TYR A 317 8.76 -14.71 20.96
CA TYR A 317 9.65 -15.60 21.72
C TYR A 317 10.06 -15.06 23.11
N PHE A 318 10.16 -13.72 23.26
CA PHE A 318 10.48 -13.07 24.53
C PHE A 318 9.38 -13.28 25.58
N LEU A 319 8.12 -13.44 25.17
CA LEU A 319 7.01 -13.83 26.06
C LEU A 319 7.10 -15.32 26.41
N ARG A 320 7.46 -16.16 25.45
CA ARG A 320 7.62 -17.61 25.68
C ARG A 320 8.71 -17.93 26.70
N TYR A 321 9.78 -17.15 26.75
CA TYR A 321 10.84 -17.34 27.77
C TYR A 321 10.35 -17.15 29.20
N CYS A 322 9.29 -16.39 29.42
CA CYS A 322 8.71 -16.23 30.76
C CYS A 322 7.99 -17.50 31.24
N ASP A 323 7.53 -18.36 30.32
CA ASP A 323 6.81 -19.59 30.64
C ASP A 323 7.05 -20.70 29.58
N PRO A 324 8.30 -21.20 29.46
CA PRO A 324 8.71 -22.01 28.31
C PRO A 324 8.17 -23.45 28.35
N LYS A 325 7.67 -23.90 29.51
CA LYS A 325 7.18 -25.27 29.73
C LYS A 325 5.65 -25.38 29.72
N ASN A 326 4.93 -24.27 29.55
CA ASN A 326 3.47 -24.29 29.43
C ASN A 326 3.03 -25.13 28.24
N LYS A 327 2.14 -26.08 28.48
CA LYS A 327 1.61 -26.99 27.45
C LYS A 327 0.20 -26.63 26.99
N GLU A 328 -0.46 -25.70 27.67
CA GLU A 328 -1.85 -25.31 27.43
C GLU A 328 -1.93 -23.98 26.69
N LEU A 329 -1.06 -23.03 27.02
CA LEU A 329 -1.02 -21.68 26.44
C LEU A 329 0.37 -21.34 25.86
N PRO A 330 0.45 -20.36 24.94
CA PRO A 330 1.73 -19.81 24.50
C PRO A 330 2.57 -19.28 25.67
N PHE A 331 1.94 -18.63 26.67
CA PHE A 331 2.53 -18.21 27.94
C PHE A 331 1.41 -17.90 28.96
N GLY A 332 1.67 -18.13 30.25
CA GLY A 332 0.73 -17.79 31.33
C GLY A 332 0.77 -16.31 31.76
N LYS A 333 -0.12 -15.94 32.68
CA LYS A 333 -0.20 -14.58 33.25
C LYS A 333 1.09 -14.14 33.96
N GLU A 334 1.91 -15.09 34.40
CA GLU A 334 3.21 -14.84 35.04
C GLU A 334 4.20 -14.10 34.13
N ALA A 335 4.00 -14.14 32.80
CA ALA A 335 4.79 -13.33 31.87
C ALA A 335 4.74 -11.82 32.19
N SER A 336 3.64 -11.33 32.78
CA SER A 336 3.52 -9.94 33.22
C SER A 336 4.48 -9.55 34.36
N GLN A 337 5.03 -10.51 35.10
CA GLN A 337 6.02 -10.25 36.15
C GLN A 337 7.41 -9.96 35.58
N TRP A 338 7.69 -10.46 34.38
CA TRP A 338 8.98 -10.31 33.70
C TRP A 338 8.96 -9.19 32.65
N MET A 339 7.80 -8.88 32.11
CA MET A 339 7.61 -7.89 31.06
C MET A 339 7.31 -6.49 31.61
N PRO A 340 7.65 -5.41 30.87
CA PRO A 340 8.33 -5.41 29.58
C PRO A 340 9.83 -5.73 29.70
N VAL A 341 10.44 -6.18 28.59
CA VAL A 341 11.90 -6.38 28.51
C VAL A 341 12.61 -5.07 28.86
N SER A 342 13.42 -5.07 29.93
CA SER A 342 14.07 -3.86 30.43
C SER A 342 15.20 -3.36 29.51
N GLN A 343 15.98 -4.28 28.94
CA GLN A 343 17.03 -3.98 27.98
C GLN A 343 17.00 -5.01 26.85
N TYR A 344 16.80 -4.55 25.62
CA TYR A 344 16.88 -5.38 24.42
C TYR A 344 18.12 -4.98 23.61
N ILE A 345 18.93 -5.96 23.21
CA ILE A 345 20.20 -5.75 22.50
C ILE A 345 20.13 -6.51 21.18
N GLY A 346 20.34 -5.79 20.08
CA GLY A 346 20.29 -6.34 18.72
C GLY A 346 20.81 -5.32 17.69
N GLY A 347 20.99 -5.77 16.45
CA GLY A 347 21.46 -4.92 15.37
C GLY A 347 20.37 -4.08 14.70
N ILE A 348 20.79 -3.01 14.03
CA ILE A 348 19.91 -2.02 13.38
C ILE A 348 19.15 -2.60 12.17
N GLU A 349 19.64 -3.69 11.60
CA GLU A 349 19.01 -4.43 10.49
C GLU A 349 17.58 -4.90 10.82
N HIS A 350 17.25 -5.02 12.10
CA HIS A 350 15.94 -5.45 12.59
C HIS A 350 14.94 -4.31 12.85
N ALA A 351 15.29 -3.06 12.52
CA ALA A 351 14.52 -1.87 12.90
C ALA A 351 13.06 -1.84 12.42
N VAL A 352 12.77 -2.26 11.18
CA VAL A 352 11.45 -2.12 10.54
C VAL A 352 10.73 -3.44 10.28
N MET A 353 11.39 -4.57 10.53
CA MET A 353 10.81 -5.92 10.42
C MET A 353 10.58 -6.47 11.81
N HIS A 354 11.52 -7.26 12.34
CA HIS A 354 11.43 -7.89 13.66
C HIS A 354 10.94 -6.95 14.77
N LEU A 355 11.55 -5.77 14.94
CA LEU A 355 11.12 -4.85 16.01
C LEU A 355 9.71 -4.30 15.80
N LEU A 356 9.26 -4.13 14.56
CA LEU A 356 7.89 -3.70 14.25
C LEU A 356 6.90 -4.85 14.47
N TYR A 357 7.24 -6.06 14.02
CA TYR A 357 6.40 -7.25 14.16
C TYR A 357 6.27 -7.68 15.63
N ALA A 358 7.32 -7.58 16.42
CA ALA A 358 7.28 -7.83 17.87
C ALA A 358 6.35 -6.86 18.60
N ARG A 359 6.37 -5.57 18.22
CA ARG A 359 5.43 -4.57 18.76
C ARG A 359 3.99 -4.88 18.36
N PHE A 360 3.75 -5.29 17.11
CA PHE A 360 2.44 -5.72 16.65
C PHE A 360 1.93 -6.95 17.42
N PHE A 361 2.74 -8.01 17.56
CA PHE A 361 2.39 -9.23 18.31
C PHE A 361 2.16 -9.00 19.80
N THR A 362 2.77 -7.97 20.38
CA THR A 362 2.54 -7.62 21.80
C THR A 362 1.20 -6.89 22.00
N LYS A 363 0.68 -6.25 20.94
CA LYS A 363 -0.58 -5.50 20.97
C LYS A 363 -1.79 -6.35 20.59
N ALA A 364 -1.62 -7.23 19.60
CA ALA A 364 -2.62 -8.21 19.17
C ALA A 364 -2.83 -9.28 20.24
#